data_AF-A0A072N811-F1
#
_entry.id   AF-A0A072N811-F1
#
_cell.length_a   1.000
_cell.length_b   1.000
_cell.length_c   1.000
_cell.angle_alpha   90.00
_cell.angle_beta   90.00
_cell.angle_gamma   90.00
#
_symmetry.space_group_name_H-M   'P 1'
#
loop_
_entity.id
_entity.type
_entity.pdbx_description
1 polymer ?
#
loop_
_entity_poly.entity_id
_entity_poly.type
_entity_poly.pdbx_seq_one_letter_code
_entity_poly.pdbx_strand_id
1 'polypeptide(L)'
;MDPFTPPPDFAPRSPLVRECTACGACCSAPDIHALRKPLGVPCVHLRPDCLCAVYAARPAVCRGYQPDWVCGEVAPLPTLEARVRRFLEIYGLEGEARL
;
A
#
# COMPACT_ATOMS: atom_id res chain seq x y z
N MET A 1 3.39 21.00 0.18
CA MET A 1 4.27 19.82 0.00
C MET A 1 3.63 18.95 -1.08
N ASP A 2 4.36 18.57 -2.12
CA ASP A 2 3.85 17.62 -3.12
C ASP A 2 3.92 16.20 -2.50
N PRO A 3 2.79 15.47 -2.32
CA PRO A 3 2.79 14.13 -1.73
C PRO A 3 3.54 13.09 -2.57
N PHE A 4 3.90 13.45 -3.81
CA PHE A 4 4.68 12.62 -4.70
C PHE A 4 6.18 12.89 -4.63
N THR A 5 6.64 13.86 -3.82
CA THR A 5 8.07 14.06 -3.57
C THR A 5 8.52 13.13 -2.45
N PRO A 6 9.39 12.13 -2.71
CA PRO A 6 9.90 11.27 -1.65
C PRO A 6 10.87 12.03 -0.72
N PRO A 7 11.04 11.58 0.53
CA PRO A 7 12.09 12.11 1.40
C PRO A 7 13.49 11.87 0.79
N PRO A 8 14.51 12.67 1.18
CA PRO A 8 15.87 12.56 0.60
C PRO A 8 16.48 11.16 0.66
N ASP A 9 16.13 10.36 1.66
CA ASP A 9 16.65 9.01 1.88
C ASP A 9 15.99 7.95 0.98
N PHE A 10 14.96 8.32 0.20
CA PHE A 10 14.20 7.43 -0.67
C PHE A 10 14.33 7.85 -2.14
N ALA A 11 15.43 7.47 -2.79
CA ALA A 11 15.56 7.63 -4.23
C ALA A 11 14.51 6.74 -4.95
N PRO A 12 13.66 7.30 -5.84
CA PRO A 12 12.55 6.58 -6.45
C PRO A 12 13.03 5.43 -7.34
N ARG A 13 12.45 4.24 -7.15
CA ARG A 13 12.75 3.04 -7.97
C ARG A 13 12.09 3.03 -9.34
N SER A 14 11.13 3.91 -9.59
CA SER A 14 10.41 3.98 -10.87
C SER A 14 9.90 5.39 -11.18
N PRO A 15 9.52 5.66 -12.45
CA PRO A 15 8.80 6.88 -12.80
C PRO A 15 7.53 7.02 -11.97
N LEU A 16 7.33 8.22 -11.42
CA LEU A 16 6.20 8.51 -10.58
C LEU A 16 4.90 8.56 -11.39
N VAL A 17 3.91 7.78 -10.98
CA VAL A 17 2.55 7.80 -11.52
C VAL A 17 1.64 8.44 -10.47
N ARG A 18 0.88 9.47 -10.86
CA ARG A 18 -0.02 10.20 -9.94
C ARG A 18 -1.32 9.44 -9.71
N GLU A 19 -1.71 8.61 -10.67
CA GLU A 19 -2.83 7.69 -10.58
C GLU A 19 -2.47 6.47 -9.71
N CYS A 20 -3.50 5.81 -9.18
CA CYS A 20 -3.33 4.55 -8.46
C CYS A 20 -2.68 3.50 -9.39
N THR A 21 -1.56 2.94 -8.96
CA THR A 21 -0.80 1.92 -9.70
C THR A 21 -1.38 0.50 -9.56
N ALA A 22 -2.51 0.34 -8.86
CA ALA A 22 -3.08 -0.96 -8.48
C ALA A 22 -2.06 -1.91 -7.83
N CYS A 23 -1.10 -1.37 -7.06
CA CYS A 23 -0.01 -2.15 -6.49
C CYS A 23 -0.45 -3.12 -5.37
N GLY A 24 -1.64 -2.91 -4.78
CA GLY A 24 -2.18 -3.72 -3.70
C GLY A 24 -1.61 -3.41 -2.30
N ALA A 25 -0.58 -2.56 -2.19
CA ALA A 25 0.11 -2.29 -0.93
C ALA A 25 -0.82 -1.65 0.12
N CYS A 26 -1.62 -0.65 -0.24
CA CYS A 26 -2.59 -0.02 0.66
C CYS A 26 -3.70 -0.98 1.13
N CYS A 27 -3.94 -2.08 0.41
CA CYS A 27 -4.92 -3.09 0.77
C CYS A 27 -4.32 -4.17 1.68
N SER A 28 -3.01 -4.38 1.64
CA SER A 28 -2.35 -5.49 2.34
C SER A 28 -1.48 -5.07 3.51
N ALA A 29 -0.81 -3.92 3.43
CA ALA A 29 0.15 -3.51 4.44
C ALA A 29 -0.44 -2.86 5.70
N PRO A 30 -1.30 -1.81 5.61
CA PRO A 30 -1.72 -1.07 6.82
C PRO A 30 -2.74 -1.84 7.66
N ASP A 31 -2.78 -1.62 8.98
CA ASP A 31 -3.91 -2.09 9.79
C ASP A 31 -5.20 -1.35 9.39
N ILE A 32 -6.31 -2.09 9.25
CA ILE A 32 -7.63 -1.51 8.98
C ILE A 32 -8.64 -2.10 9.96
N HIS A 33 -8.77 -1.46 11.11
CA HIS A 33 -9.72 -1.82 12.17
C HIS A 33 -11.16 -2.03 11.66
N ALA A 34 -11.65 -1.14 10.80
CA ALA A 34 -13.00 -1.22 10.23
C ALA A 34 -13.27 -2.52 9.43
N LEU A 35 -12.22 -3.21 9.00
CA LEU A 35 -12.27 -4.49 8.28
C LEU A 35 -11.73 -5.64 9.12
N ARG A 36 -11.35 -5.41 10.39
CA ARG A 36 -10.60 -6.35 11.24
C ARG A 36 -9.38 -6.92 10.51
N LYS A 37 -8.69 -6.07 9.73
CA LYS A 37 -7.54 -6.46 8.92
C LYS A 37 -6.25 -6.11 9.66
N PRO A 38 -5.48 -7.10 10.15
CA PRO A 38 -4.22 -6.82 10.84
C PRO A 38 -3.17 -6.21 9.91
N LEU A 39 -2.17 -5.57 10.51
CA LEU A 39 -0.97 -5.08 9.84
C LEU A 39 -0.23 -6.20 9.11
N GLY A 40 0.18 -5.94 7.87
CA GLY A 40 0.90 -6.89 7.00
C GLY A 40 0.03 -7.99 6.36
N VAL A 41 -1.24 -8.12 6.77
CA VAL A 41 -2.14 -9.17 6.27
C VAL A 41 -2.98 -8.66 5.09
N PRO A 42 -2.99 -9.38 3.94
CA PRO A 42 -3.86 -9.07 2.81
C PRO A 42 -5.33 -8.96 3.21
N CYS A 43 -6.01 -7.92 2.73
CA CYS A 43 -7.45 -7.77 2.95
C CYS A 43 -8.21 -8.94 2.35
N VAL A 44 -9.25 -9.41 3.05
CA VAL A 44 -10.23 -10.41 2.56
C VAL A 44 -10.86 -10.02 1.22
N HIS A 45 -10.96 -8.72 0.91
CA HIS A 45 -11.52 -8.23 -0.35
C HIS A 45 -10.47 -7.99 -1.45
N LEU A 46 -9.18 -8.24 -1.19
CA LEU A 46 -8.13 -8.10 -2.19
C LEU A 46 -8.16 -9.31 -3.12
N ARG A 47 -8.26 -9.05 -4.42
CA ARG A 47 -8.19 -10.08 -5.46
C ARG A 47 -6.74 -10.31 -5.93
N PRO A 48 -6.47 -11.43 -6.64
CA PRO A 48 -5.13 -11.73 -7.18
C PRO A 48 -4.57 -10.66 -8.14
N ASP A 49 -5.45 -9.90 -8.79
CA ASP A 49 -5.11 -8.77 -9.67
C ASP A 49 -4.81 -7.47 -8.90
N CYS A 50 -4.69 -7.53 -7.58
CA CYS A 50 -4.49 -6.39 -6.68
C CYS A 50 -5.62 -5.35 -6.68
N LEU A 51 -6.80 -5.71 -7.19
CA LEU A 51 -7.99 -4.87 -7.15
C LEU A 51 -8.93 -5.26 -6.00
N CYS A 52 -9.68 -4.28 -5.50
CA CYS A 52 -10.64 -4.49 -4.42
C CYS A 52 -11.96 -5.04 -4.98
N ALA A 53 -12.42 -6.19 -4.48
CA ALA A 53 -13.70 -6.81 -4.85
C ALA A 53 -14.93 -5.98 -4.45
N VAL A 54 -14.79 -5.07 -3.49
CA VAL A 54 -15.87 -4.21 -2.97
C VAL A 54 -15.57 -2.72 -3.16
N TYR A 55 -14.91 -2.35 -4.26
CA TYR A 55 -14.37 -1.00 -4.49
C TYR A 55 -15.39 0.14 -4.23
N ALA A 56 -16.63 -0.04 -4.67
CA ALA A 56 -17.72 0.92 -4.47
C ALA A 56 -18.18 1.02 -3.00
N ALA A 57 -18.13 -0.09 -2.25
CA ALA A 57 -18.59 -0.20 -0.87
C ALA A 57 -17.47 -0.05 0.17
N ARG A 58 -16.26 0.35 -0.24
CA ARG A 58 -15.10 0.53 0.65
C ARG A 58 -15.44 1.38 1.88
N PRO A 59 -14.95 1.06 3.09
CA PRO A 59 -15.14 1.93 4.25
C PRO A 59 -14.43 3.29 4.06
N ALA A 60 -14.79 4.28 4.87
CA ALA A 60 -14.27 5.65 4.75
C ALA A 60 -12.73 5.72 4.76
N VAL A 61 -12.08 4.93 5.62
CA VAL A 61 -10.61 4.83 5.70
C VAL A 61 -9.97 4.41 4.36
N CYS A 62 -10.56 3.43 3.67
CA CYS A 62 -10.07 2.99 2.37
C CYS A 62 -10.34 3.99 1.24
N ARG A 63 -11.38 4.83 1.36
CA ARG A 63 -11.68 5.92 0.41
C ARG A 63 -10.78 7.14 0.63
N GLY A 64 -10.39 7.38 1.88
CA GLY A 64 -9.49 8.47 2.24
C GLY A 64 -8.04 8.25 1.79
N TYR A 65 -7.63 7.00 1.57
CA TYR A 65 -6.29 6.69 1.06
C TYR A 65 -6.10 7.23 -0.37
N GLN A 66 -5.08 8.06 -0.54
CA GLN A 66 -4.68 8.64 -1.83
C GLN A 66 -3.30 8.12 -2.26
N PRO A 67 -3.05 7.93 -3.56
CA PRO A 67 -1.70 7.64 -4.05
C PRO A 67 -0.70 8.74 -3.68
N ASP A 68 0.53 8.33 -3.41
CA ASP A 68 1.66 9.19 -3.06
C ASP A 68 2.98 8.56 -3.58
N TRP A 69 4.13 9.12 -3.19
CA TRP A 69 5.45 8.61 -3.58
C TRP A 69 5.69 7.13 -3.21
N VAL A 70 5.05 6.62 -2.15
CA VAL A 70 5.21 5.22 -1.70
C VAL A 70 4.72 4.26 -2.79
N CYS A 71 3.68 4.66 -3.54
CA CYS A 71 3.19 3.86 -4.66
C CYS A 71 4.28 3.62 -5.73
N GLY A 72 5.15 4.60 -5.99
CA GLY A 72 6.28 4.48 -6.91
C GLY A 72 7.44 3.62 -6.38
N GLU A 73 7.57 3.51 -5.07
CA GLU A 73 8.54 2.60 -4.43
C GLU A 73 8.08 1.14 -4.43
N VAL A 74 6.79 0.90 -4.16
CA VAL A 74 6.27 -0.45 -4.00
C VAL A 74 5.85 -1.08 -5.33
N ALA A 75 5.21 -0.34 -6.25
CA ALA A 75 4.65 -0.91 -7.48
C ALA A 75 5.64 -1.74 -8.33
N PRO A 76 6.93 -1.36 -8.45
CA PRO A 76 7.91 -2.13 -9.23
C PRO A 76 8.28 -3.50 -8.63
N LEU A 77 7.94 -3.75 -7.36
CA LEU A 77 8.30 -5.00 -6.70
C LEU A 77 7.45 -6.16 -7.23
N PRO A 78 8.05 -7.35 -7.43
CA PRO A 78 7.47 -8.42 -8.23
C PRO A 78 6.33 -9.18 -7.54
N THR A 79 6.27 -9.17 -6.20
CA THR A 79 5.26 -9.91 -5.44
C THR A 79 4.54 -8.99 -4.46
N LEU A 80 3.28 -9.32 -4.14
CA LEU A 80 2.53 -8.60 -3.12
C LEU A 80 3.25 -8.60 -1.77
N GLU A 81 3.87 -9.72 -1.40
CA GLU A 81 4.67 -9.84 -0.18
C GLU A 81 5.85 -8.86 -0.15
N ALA A 82 6.61 -8.75 -1.25
CA ALA A 82 7.71 -7.79 -1.36
C ALA A 82 7.20 -6.34 -1.25
N ARG A 83 6.04 -6.04 -1.85
CA ARG A 83 5.38 -4.72 -1.75
C ARG A 83 4.98 -4.39 -0.32
N VAL A 84 4.43 -5.38 0.40
CA VAL A 84 4.03 -5.22 1.80
C VAL A 84 5.25 -5.00 2.68
N ARG A 85 6.30 -5.82 2.54
CA ARG A 85 7.56 -5.64 3.29
C ARG A 85 8.13 -4.24 3.08
N ARG A 86 8.24 -3.79 1.83
CA ARG A 86 8.77 -2.46 1.52
C ARG A 86 7.91 -1.33 2.11
N PHE A 87 6.59 -1.47 2.05
CA PHE A 87 5.69 -0.51 2.69
C PHE A 87 5.98 -0.43 4.20
N LEU A 88 6.07 -1.58 4.87
CA LEU A 88 6.32 -1.62 6.31
C LEU A 88 7.67 -1.01 6.68
N GLU A 89 8.73 -1.29 5.92
CA GLU A 89 10.05 -0.65 6.09
C GLU A 89 9.97 0.88 5.96
N ILE A 90 9.22 1.40 4.99
CA ILE A 90 9.06 2.85 4.78
C ILE A 90 8.42 3.51 6.01
N TYR A 91 7.50 2.83 6.68
CA TYR A 91 6.82 3.34 7.87
C TYR A 91 7.46 2.88 9.19
N GLY A 92 8.53 2.07 9.17
CA GLY A 92 9.19 1.52 10.36
C GLY A 92 8.34 0.53 11.16
N LEU A 93 7.53 -0.28 10.47
CA LEU A 93 6.51 -1.17 11.04
C LEU A 93 6.81 -2.68 10.88
N GLU A 94 8.00 -3.03 10.39
CA GLU A 94 8.39 -4.41 10.09
C GLU A 94 8.35 -5.35 11.31
N GLY A 95 8.59 -4.84 12.52
CA GLY A 95 8.56 -5.61 13.76
C GLY A 95 7.16 -5.86 14.34
N GLU A 96 6.15 -5.13 13.85
CA GLU A 96 4.76 -5.20 14.32
C GLU A 96 3.86 -6.00 13.38
N ALA A 97 4.34 -6.25 12.16
CA ALA A 97 3.56 -6.89 11.11
C ALA A 97 3.40 -8.40 11.38
N ARG A 98 2.20 -8.92 11.10
CA ARG A 98 1.89 -10.34 11.22
C ARG A 98 2.18 -11.09 9.91
N LEU A 99 3.39 -10.89 9.38
CA LEU A 99 3.89 -11.48 8.13
C LEU A 99 4.21 -12.96 8.27
#